data_AF-A0A522SEU9-F1
#
_entry.id   AF-A0A522SEU9-F1
#
_cell.length_a   1.000
_cell.length_b   1.000
_cell.length_c   1.000
_cell.angle_alpha   90.00
_cell.angle_beta   90.00
_cell.angle_gamma   90.00
#
_symmetry.space_group_name_H-M   'P 1'
#
loop_
_entity.id
_entity.type
_entity.pdbx_description
1 polymer ?
#
loop_
_entity_poly.entity_id
_entity_poly.type
_entity_poly.pdbx_seq_one_letter_code
_entity_poly.pdbx_strand_id
1 'polypeptide(L)'
;MKSIILHLFFFLFLWHISFAQSEVLRGAVYDNQSGTPLAGAVIRIDKTSYGGVSNKRGQFEFKNVPPGRYTLVVEYIGYYLKRTEVTIHPGENSFLKIELISNVNHLSTLEVFGKLDETSEAASRVSEKEASNITNIISANAMRRSPDINAANVLQRLSGITLQKNSASDESYAIIRGMEPRYNNTLVNGIKIASSDEKSGFIALNIIPSGLLERITVDKSLMPDMEGDAIGGTVDLIMKNAPDSLALKANASLGYNQFFFQRGFTWFPKSEIQALSPLQRNPAGYAAKPNDFSRSNLDFSFPASPPFRKRSPNNVLLSLQLDFPVCYQFSVLL
;
A
#
# COMPACT_ATOMS: atom_id res chain seq x y z
N MET A 1 -39.15 26.51 -90.12
CA MET A 1 -38.93 26.40 -88.65
C MET A 1 -38.77 24.96 -88.15
N LYS A 2 -39.42 23.94 -88.74
CA LYS A 2 -39.27 22.54 -88.32
C LYS A 2 -37.89 21.90 -88.57
N SER A 3 -37.17 22.27 -89.63
CA SER A 3 -35.83 21.70 -89.93
C SER A 3 -34.71 22.25 -89.04
N ILE A 4 -34.80 23.50 -88.58
CA ILE A 4 -33.82 24.13 -87.68
C ILE A 4 -33.86 23.54 -86.27
N ILE A 5 -35.07 23.22 -85.76
CA ILE A 5 -35.24 22.57 -84.46
C ILE A 5 -34.64 21.15 -84.48
N LEU A 6 -34.75 20.43 -85.60
CA LEU A 6 -34.17 19.08 -85.74
C LEU A 6 -32.63 19.10 -85.71
N HIS A 7 -31.99 20.08 -86.35
CA HIS A 7 -30.53 20.21 -86.34
C HIS A 7 -30.00 20.67 -84.97
N LEU A 8 -30.75 21.53 -84.26
CA LEU A 8 -30.41 21.94 -82.90
C LEU A 8 -30.47 20.75 -81.93
N PHE A 9 -31.47 19.87 -82.08
CA PHE A 9 -31.61 18.66 -81.25
C PHE A 9 -30.51 17.62 -81.55
N PHE A 10 -30.09 17.50 -82.82
CA PHE A 10 -28.98 16.63 -83.22
C PHE A 10 -27.63 17.12 -82.68
N PHE A 11 -27.37 18.43 -82.68
CA PHE A 11 -26.14 19.01 -82.13
C PHE A 11 -26.08 18.89 -80.59
N LEU A 12 -27.23 18.97 -79.91
CA LEU A 12 -27.33 18.77 -78.47
C LEU A 12 -27.10 17.30 -78.06
N PHE A 13 -27.45 16.35 -78.93
CA PHE A 13 -27.18 14.92 -78.71
C PHE A 13 -25.70 14.56 -78.94
N LEU A 14 -25.00 15.25 -79.84
CA LEU A 14 -23.56 15.02 -80.09
C LEU A 14 -22.66 15.46 -78.93
N TRP A 15 -23.09 16.41 -78.09
CA TRP A 15 -22.33 16.81 -76.88
C TRP A 15 -22.37 15.77 -75.76
N HIS A 16 -23.32 14.83 -75.77
CA HIS A 16 -23.42 13.81 -74.73
C HIS A 16 -22.48 12.61 -74.92
N ILE A 17 -21.76 12.50 -76.05
CA ILE A 17 -20.93 11.32 -76.35
C ILE A 17 -19.50 11.43 -75.75
N SER A 18 -19.09 12.58 -75.20
CA SER A 18 -17.71 12.80 -74.72
C SER A 18 -17.42 12.44 -73.24
N PHE A 19 -18.32 11.79 -72.51
CA PHE A 19 -18.14 11.47 -71.07
C PHE A 19 -18.19 9.98 -70.71
N ALA A 20 -17.51 9.12 -71.46
CA ALA A 20 -17.43 7.69 -71.14
C ALA A 20 -16.03 7.07 -71.36
N GLN A 21 -14.99 7.74 -70.88
CA GLN A 21 -13.68 7.10 -70.70
C GLN A 21 -13.68 6.45 -69.33
N SER A 22 -13.77 5.13 -69.33
CA SER A 22 -13.89 4.31 -68.13
C SER A 22 -12.71 3.34 -68.11
N GLU A 23 -11.69 3.64 -67.32
CA GLU A 23 -10.45 2.88 -67.28
C GLU A 23 -10.54 1.67 -66.34
N VAL A 24 -9.67 0.70 -66.58
CA VAL A 24 -9.53 -0.51 -65.74
C VAL A 24 -8.22 -0.42 -64.98
N LEU A 25 -8.30 -0.31 -63.65
CA LEU A 25 -7.13 -0.33 -62.78
C LEU A 25 -6.86 -1.78 -62.35
N ARG A 26 -5.65 -2.29 -62.62
CA ARG A 26 -5.23 -3.64 -62.24
C ARG A 26 -4.03 -3.59 -61.31
N GLY A 27 -3.91 -4.57 -60.44
CA GLY A 27 -2.72 -4.70 -59.60
C GLY A 27 -2.64 -6.00 -58.86
N ALA A 28 -1.57 -6.16 -58.08
CA ALA A 28 -1.36 -7.29 -57.21
C ALA A 28 -0.73 -6.87 -55.88
N VAL A 29 -1.17 -7.51 -54.80
CA VAL A 29 -0.72 -7.28 -53.43
C VAL A 29 0.19 -8.43 -52.99
N TYR A 30 1.36 -8.09 -52.47
CA TYR A 30 2.39 -9.04 -52.01
C TYR A 30 2.84 -8.72 -50.60
N ASP A 31 3.31 -9.74 -49.91
CA ASP A 31 4.09 -9.59 -48.67
C ASP A 31 5.51 -9.09 -49.02
N ASN A 32 5.98 -8.04 -48.33
CA ASN A 32 7.28 -7.44 -48.58
C ASN A 32 8.46 -8.36 -48.22
N GLN A 33 8.33 -9.21 -47.20
CA GLN A 33 9.44 -10.05 -46.72
C GLN A 33 9.57 -11.37 -47.49
N SER A 34 8.45 -12.05 -47.71
CA SER A 34 8.36 -13.38 -48.31
C SER A 34 8.07 -13.33 -49.82
N GLY A 35 7.61 -12.19 -50.34
CA GLY A 35 7.20 -12.05 -51.75
C GLY A 35 5.95 -12.85 -52.11
N THR A 36 5.23 -13.39 -51.11
CA THR A 36 4.05 -14.21 -51.33
C THR A 36 2.85 -13.35 -51.76
N PRO A 37 2.01 -13.82 -52.71
CA PRO A 37 0.81 -13.10 -53.09
C PRO A 37 -0.23 -13.14 -51.95
N LEU A 38 -0.75 -11.98 -51.56
CA LEU A 38 -1.70 -11.84 -50.46
C LEU A 38 -3.13 -11.95 -51.00
N ALA A 39 -3.75 -13.11 -50.83
CA ALA A 39 -5.15 -13.35 -51.18
C ALA A 39 -6.09 -12.88 -50.05
N GLY A 40 -7.17 -12.18 -50.39
CA GLY A 40 -8.10 -11.63 -49.40
C GLY A 40 -7.74 -10.24 -48.88
N ALA A 41 -6.72 -9.57 -49.44
CA ALA A 41 -6.41 -8.17 -49.13
C ALA A 41 -7.56 -7.28 -49.63
N VAL A 42 -8.01 -6.37 -48.78
CA VAL A 42 -9.05 -5.39 -49.11
C VAL A 42 -8.37 -4.16 -49.69
N ILE A 43 -8.75 -3.80 -50.91
CA ILE A 43 -8.24 -2.63 -51.61
C ILE A 43 -9.40 -1.66 -51.83
N ARG A 44 -9.20 -0.40 -51.47
CA ARG A 44 -10.17 0.68 -51.69
C ARG A 44 -9.49 1.90 -52.28
N ILE A 45 -10.21 2.62 -53.15
CA ILE A 45 -9.83 3.96 -53.55
C ILE A 45 -10.40 4.95 -52.52
N ASP A 46 -9.53 5.73 -51.88
CA ASP A 46 -9.93 6.66 -50.81
C ASP A 46 -10.98 7.66 -51.31
N LYS A 47 -11.96 7.97 -50.45
CA LYS A 47 -13.10 8.86 -50.74
C LYS A 47 -13.99 8.46 -51.93
N THR A 48 -13.95 7.20 -52.37
CA THR A 48 -14.86 6.68 -53.41
C THR A 48 -15.55 5.38 -52.97
N SER A 49 -16.50 4.90 -53.77
CA SER A 49 -17.16 3.59 -53.58
C SER A 49 -16.39 2.44 -54.23
N TYR A 50 -15.30 2.69 -54.96
CA TYR A 50 -14.50 1.65 -55.59
C TYR A 50 -13.70 0.89 -54.52
N GLY A 51 -14.02 -0.39 -54.39
CA GLY A 51 -13.36 -1.30 -53.47
C GLY A 51 -13.54 -2.74 -53.90
N GLY A 52 -12.63 -3.60 -53.45
CA GLY A 52 -12.58 -4.98 -53.88
C GLY A 52 -11.56 -5.77 -53.08
N VAL A 53 -11.48 -7.05 -53.37
CA VAL A 53 -10.66 -8.00 -52.64
C VAL A 53 -9.71 -8.70 -53.61
N SER A 54 -8.47 -8.93 -53.20
CA SER A 54 -7.49 -9.66 -54.01
C SER A 54 -7.84 -11.15 -54.09
N ASN A 55 -7.62 -11.74 -55.27
CA ASN A 55 -7.88 -13.16 -55.53
C ASN A 55 -6.77 -14.08 -55.00
N LYS A 56 -6.85 -15.40 -55.25
CA LYS A 56 -5.84 -16.39 -54.84
C LYS A 56 -4.41 -16.12 -55.34
N ARG A 57 -4.25 -15.29 -56.38
CA ARG A 57 -2.95 -14.87 -56.92
C ARG A 57 -2.55 -13.47 -56.43
N GLY A 58 -3.25 -12.90 -55.45
CA GLY A 58 -3.03 -11.56 -54.93
C GLY A 58 -3.50 -10.43 -55.86
N GLN A 59 -4.17 -10.75 -56.97
CA GLN A 59 -4.54 -9.77 -58.00
C GLN A 59 -5.90 -9.15 -57.73
N PHE A 60 -6.06 -7.87 -58.08
CA PHE A 60 -7.32 -7.12 -58.04
C PHE A 60 -7.55 -6.35 -59.34
N GLU A 61 -8.82 -6.06 -59.62
CA GLU A 61 -9.25 -5.31 -60.80
C GLU A 61 -10.44 -4.40 -60.44
N PHE A 62 -10.30 -3.11 -60.73
CA PHE A 62 -11.40 -2.14 -60.67
C PHE A 62 -11.77 -1.70 -62.07
N LYS A 63 -13.04 -1.89 -62.42
CA LYS A 63 -13.59 -1.47 -63.72
C LYS A 63 -14.26 -0.11 -63.57
N ASN A 64 -14.21 0.67 -64.64
CA ASN A 64 -14.85 1.97 -64.77
C ASN A 64 -14.39 3.00 -63.75
N VAL A 65 -13.07 3.10 -63.53
CA VAL A 65 -12.48 4.15 -62.70
C VAL A 65 -12.16 5.35 -63.61
N PRO A 66 -12.71 6.55 -63.35
CA PRO A 66 -12.38 7.73 -64.14
C PRO A 66 -10.89 8.08 -64.09
N PRO A 67 -10.34 8.76 -65.09
CA PRO A 67 -8.94 9.17 -65.07
C PRO A 67 -8.73 10.27 -64.03
N GLY A 68 -7.63 10.19 -63.28
CA GLY A 68 -7.38 11.09 -62.16
C GLY A 68 -6.30 10.61 -61.20
N ARG A 69 -6.01 11.42 -60.18
CA ARG A 69 -5.10 11.06 -59.09
C ARG A 69 -5.90 10.52 -57.91
N TYR A 70 -5.54 9.33 -57.47
CA TYR A 70 -6.21 8.61 -56.40
C TYR A 70 -5.22 8.14 -55.35
N THR A 71 -5.72 7.89 -54.14
CA THR A 71 -4.98 7.18 -53.09
C THR A 71 -5.61 5.83 -52.90
N LEU A 72 -4.86 4.76 -53.12
CA LEU A 72 -5.26 3.41 -52.76
C LEU A 72 -4.95 3.16 -51.29
N VAL A 73 -5.93 2.63 -50.58
CA VAL A 73 -5.82 2.12 -49.22
C VAL A 73 -5.90 0.61 -49.30
N VAL A 74 -4.83 -0.06 -48.88
CA VAL A 74 -4.76 -1.52 -48.84
C VAL A 74 -4.67 -1.97 -47.39
N GLU A 75 -5.57 -2.86 -47.01
CA GLU A 75 -5.67 -3.45 -45.68
C GLU A 75 -5.68 -4.97 -45.78
N TYR A 76 -4.89 -5.62 -44.93
CA TYR A 76 -4.86 -7.07 -44.79
C TYR A 76 -4.57 -7.42 -43.34
N ILE A 77 -5.23 -8.46 -42.84
CA ILE A 77 -5.14 -8.84 -41.43
C ILE A 77 -3.69 -9.20 -41.09
N GLY A 78 -3.15 -8.60 -40.04
CA GLY A 78 -1.75 -8.82 -39.63
C GLY A 78 -0.72 -8.01 -40.42
N TYR A 79 -1.13 -6.95 -41.13
CA TYR A 79 -0.26 -6.05 -41.89
C TYR A 79 -0.54 -4.59 -41.55
N TYR A 80 0.44 -3.71 -41.77
CA TYR A 80 0.24 -2.27 -41.67
C TYR A 80 -0.58 -1.76 -42.85
N LEU A 81 -1.53 -0.85 -42.57
CA LEU A 81 -2.32 -0.17 -43.58
C LEU A 81 -1.38 0.61 -44.53
N LYS A 82 -1.46 0.33 -45.83
CA LYS A 82 -0.63 0.98 -46.84
C LYS A 82 -1.47 1.96 -47.66
N ARG A 83 -1.00 3.20 -47.76
CA ARG A 83 -1.53 4.22 -48.67
C ARG A 83 -0.57 4.41 -49.83
N THR A 84 -1.08 4.30 -51.06
CA THR A 84 -0.27 4.44 -52.29
C THR A 84 -0.98 5.41 -53.23
N GLU A 85 -0.28 6.45 -53.65
CA GLU A 85 -0.79 7.38 -54.67
C GLU A 85 -0.67 6.75 -56.07
N VAL A 86 -1.74 6.85 -56.86
CA VAL A 86 -1.82 6.31 -58.22
C VAL A 86 -2.43 7.37 -59.12
N THR A 87 -1.81 7.62 -60.26
CA THR A 87 -2.36 8.48 -61.31
C THR A 87 -2.81 7.59 -62.47
N ILE A 88 -4.09 7.65 -62.80
CA ILE A 88 -4.69 6.89 -63.89
C ILE A 88 -4.78 7.82 -65.11
N HIS A 89 -4.04 7.50 -66.17
CA HIS A 89 -4.12 8.22 -67.44
C HIS A 89 -5.16 7.60 -68.38
N PRO A 90 -5.80 8.41 -69.24
CA PRO A 90 -6.75 7.91 -70.22
C PRO A 90 -6.14 6.86 -71.16
N GLY A 91 -6.81 5.72 -71.31
CA GLY A 91 -6.38 4.63 -72.21
C GLY A 91 -5.17 3.80 -71.73
N GLU A 92 -4.67 4.03 -70.51
CA GLU A 92 -3.54 3.29 -69.95
C GLU A 92 -4.00 2.16 -69.00
N ASN A 93 -3.66 0.92 -69.35
CA ASN A 93 -3.84 -0.22 -68.45
C ASN A 93 -2.66 -0.32 -67.48
N SER A 94 -2.67 0.50 -66.44
CA SER A 94 -1.64 0.46 -65.39
C SER A 94 -1.75 -0.81 -64.54
N PHE A 95 -0.64 -1.52 -64.38
CA PHE A 95 -0.53 -2.66 -63.46
C PHE A 95 0.30 -2.24 -62.24
N LEU A 96 -0.34 -2.21 -61.06
CA LEU A 96 0.31 -1.76 -59.84
C LEU A 96 0.75 -2.93 -58.96
N LYS A 97 2.03 -2.97 -58.59
CA LYS A 97 2.54 -3.86 -57.55
C LYS A 97 2.50 -3.14 -56.20
N ILE A 98 1.80 -3.70 -55.21
CA ILE A 98 1.71 -3.16 -53.86
C ILE A 98 2.32 -4.17 -52.88
N GLU A 99 3.27 -3.73 -52.07
CA GLU A 99 3.93 -4.56 -51.05
C GLU A 99 3.49 -4.10 -49.65
N LEU A 100 2.98 -5.05 -48.85
CA LEU A 100 2.56 -4.82 -47.47
C LEU A 100 3.65 -5.29 -46.50
N ILE A 101 3.80 -4.53 -45.41
CA ILE A 101 4.71 -4.88 -44.30
C ILE A 101 3.88 -5.55 -43.21
N SER A 102 4.31 -6.74 -42.79
CA SER A 102 3.64 -7.50 -41.73
C SER A 102 3.67 -6.72 -40.41
N ASN A 103 2.53 -6.66 -39.74
CA ASN A 103 2.33 -6.08 -38.42
C ASN A 103 2.32 -7.24 -37.40
N VAL A 104 3.47 -7.89 -37.28
CA VAL A 104 3.72 -8.86 -36.21
C VAL A 104 4.08 -8.05 -34.97
N ASN A 105 3.06 -7.47 -34.34
CA ASN A 105 3.21 -6.97 -32.99
C ASN A 105 3.49 -8.18 -32.09
N HIS A 106 4.73 -8.30 -31.61
CA HIS A 106 5.04 -9.15 -30.48
C HIS A 106 4.12 -8.74 -29.32
N LEU A 107 3.17 -9.60 -28.96
CA LEU A 107 2.33 -9.40 -27.79
C LEU A 107 3.26 -9.33 -26.57
N SER A 108 3.38 -8.16 -25.97
CA SER A 108 4.05 -8.02 -24.68
C SER A 108 3.19 -8.71 -23.63
N THR A 109 3.72 -9.77 -23.01
CA THR A 109 3.09 -10.43 -21.87
C THR A 109 2.76 -9.39 -20.80
N LEU A 110 1.48 -9.34 -20.40
CA LEU A 110 0.99 -8.49 -19.33
C LEU A 110 0.95 -9.34 -18.05
N GLU A 111 1.95 -9.19 -17.21
CA GLU A 111 1.99 -9.83 -15.90
C GLU A 111 1.39 -8.88 -14.87
N VAL A 112 0.31 -9.32 -14.21
CA VAL A 112 -0.37 -8.54 -13.17
C VAL A 112 0.13 -9.02 -11.82
N PHE A 113 0.94 -8.19 -11.15
CA PHE A 113 1.37 -8.44 -9.78
C PHE A 113 0.35 -7.87 -8.79
N GLY A 114 -0.08 -8.70 -7.83
CA GLY A 114 -0.80 -8.24 -6.64
C GLY A 114 0.14 -8.26 -5.45
N LYS A 115 0.32 -7.13 -4.77
CA LYS A 115 1.03 -7.07 -3.47
C LYS A 115 0.01 -7.19 -2.35
N LEU A 116 0.18 -8.19 -1.50
CA LEU A 116 -0.62 -8.32 -0.28
C LEU A 116 -0.22 -7.21 0.70
N ASP A 117 -1.20 -6.51 1.26
CA ASP A 117 -0.94 -5.53 2.32
C ASP A 117 -0.73 -6.26 3.65
N GLU A 118 0.54 -6.43 4.02
CA GLU A 118 0.96 -7.13 5.23
C GLU A 118 0.53 -6.41 6.52
N THR A 119 0.14 -5.13 6.45
CA THR A 119 -0.43 -4.40 7.59
C THR A 119 -1.87 -4.84 7.89
N SER A 120 -2.52 -5.53 6.94
CA SER A 120 -3.89 -6.04 7.08
C SER A 120 -3.98 -7.23 8.00
N GLU A 121 -5.08 -7.30 8.76
CA GLU A 121 -5.38 -8.51 9.55
C GLU A 121 -5.63 -9.72 8.66
N ALA A 122 -6.29 -9.54 7.50
CA ALA A 122 -6.56 -10.65 6.59
C ALA A 122 -5.26 -11.30 6.10
N ALA A 123 -4.25 -10.49 5.75
CA ALA A 123 -2.93 -10.96 5.35
C ALA A 123 -2.27 -11.77 6.46
N SER A 124 -2.24 -11.22 7.68
CA SER A 124 -1.65 -11.90 8.84
C SER A 124 -2.36 -13.23 9.18
N ARG A 125 -3.69 -13.31 9.04
CA ARG A 125 -4.44 -14.57 9.26
C ARG A 125 -4.16 -15.61 8.19
N VAL A 126 -4.00 -15.20 6.94
CA VAL A 126 -3.58 -16.11 5.87
C VAL A 126 -2.16 -16.61 6.14
N SER A 127 -1.21 -15.73 6.44
CA SER A 127 0.17 -16.13 6.79
C SER A 127 0.21 -17.07 8.00
N GLU A 128 -0.59 -16.81 9.04
CA GLU A 128 -0.70 -17.67 10.23
C GLU A 128 -1.30 -19.05 9.90
N LYS A 129 -2.25 -19.11 8.96
CA LYS A 129 -2.88 -20.36 8.51
C LYS A 129 -1.96 -21.21 7.63
N GLU A 130 -1.21 -20.57 6.74
CA GLU A 130 -0.31 -21.25 5.80
C GLU A 130 1.06 -21.60 6.44
N ALA A 131 1.32 -21.11 7.66
CA ALA A 131 2.52 -21.44 8.41
C ALA A 131 2.60 -22.94 8.74
N SER A 132 3.77 -23.53 8.54
CA SER A 132 4.03 -24.94 8.86
C SER A 132 4.27 -25.18 10.36
N ASN A 133 4.53 -24.11 11.12
CA ASN A 133 4.84 -24.13 12.54
C ASN A 133 3.69 -23.46 13.35
N ILE A 134 3.70 -23.63 14.67
CA ILE A 134 2.72 -22.95 15.55
C ILE A 134 3.21 -21.52 15.76
N THR A 135 2.66 -20.59 14.99
CA THR A 135 2.96 -19.17 15.08
C THR A 135 1.72 -18.35 15.42
N ASN A 136 1.91 -17.16 15.98
CA ASN A 136 0.86 -16.15 16.06
C ASN A 136 1.33 -14.83 15.49
N ILE A 137 0.46 -14.22 14.68
CA ILE A 137 0.79 -12.99 13.96
C ILE A 137 -0.22 -11.90 14.33
N ILE A 138 0.30 -10.75 14.76
CA ILE A 138 -0.49 -9.54 15.01
C ILE A 138 -0.10 -8.45 14.02
N SER A 139 -1.06 -8.00 13.23
CA SER A 139 -0.87 -6.94 12.22
C SER A 139 -0.88 -5.54 12.81
N ALA A 140 -0.28 -4.57 12.12
CA ALA A 140 -0.32 -3.15 12.48
C ALA A 140 -1.75 -2.62 12.62
N ASN A 141 -2.70 -3.08 11.82
CA ASN A 141 -4.11 -2.68 11.94
C ASN A 141 -4.78 -3.22 13.20
N ALA A 142 -4.40 -4.41 13.68
CA ALA A 142 -4.85 -4.94 14.96
C ALA A 142 -4.22 -4.18 16.14
N MET A 143 -2.92 -3.86 16.05
CA MET A 143 -2.22 -3.03 17.06
C MET A 143 -2.82 -1.62 17.14
N ARG A 144 -3.11 -0.99 16.01
CA ARG A 144 -3.66 0.38 15.94
C ARG A 144 -5.09 0.49 16.50
N ARG A 145 -5.90 -0.57 16.39
CA ARG A 145 -7.24 -0.62 16.97
C ARG A 145 -7.21 -0.88 18.48
N SER A 146 -6.11 -1.43 18.99
CA SER A 146 -5.90 -1.69 20.40
C SER A 146 -5.15 -0.50 21.03
N PRO A 147 -5.33 -0.23 22.34
CA PRO A 147 -4.59 0.82 23.04
C PRO A 147 -3.14 0.38 23.36
N ASP A 148 -2.42 -0.10 22.36
CA ASP A 148 -1.06 -0.61 22.51
C ASP A 148 -0.05 0.49 22.28
N ILE A 149 0.78 0.77 23.28
CA ILE A 149 1.86 1.77 23.18
C ILE A 149 3.20 1.15 22.76
N ASN A 150 3.43 -0.14 23.05
CA ASN A 150 4.69 -0.84 22.82
C ASN A 150 4.50 -2.32 22.47
N ALA A 151 5.56 -3.00 22.03
CA ALA A 151 5.52 -4.41 21.65
C ALA A 151 5.11 -5.32 22.83
N ALA A 152 5.54 -5.00 24.05
CA ALA A 152 5.16 -5.76 25.25
C ALA A 152 3.63 -5.84 25.42
N ASN A 153 2.92 -4.71 25.36
CA ASN A 153 1.46 -4.67 25.48
C ASN A 153 0.76 -5.51 24.41
N VAL A 154 1.31 -5.53 23.19
CA VAL A 154 0.80 -6.35 22.09
C VAL A 154 0.96 -7.84 22.41
N LEU A 155 2.17 -8.24 22.82
CA LEU A 155 2.51 -9.62 23.13
C LEU A 155 1.70 -10.19 24.30
N GLN A 156 1.35 -9.37 25.30
CA GLN A 156 0.53 -9.81 26.43
C GLN A 156 -0.87 -10.30 26.03
N ARG A 157 -1.37 -9.94 24.83
CA ARG A 157 -2.66 -10.42 24.31
C ARG A 157 -2.59 -11.73 23.54
N LEU A 158 -1.39 -12.18 23.20
CA LEU A 158 -1.21 -13.43 22.49
C LEU A 158 -1.35 -14.61 23.44
N SER A 159 -1.96 -15.68 22.95
CA SER A 159 -2.17 -16.89 23.75
C SER A 159 -0.82 -17.49 24.18
N GLY A 160 -0.70 -17.97 25.41
CA GLY A 160 0.52 -18.64 25.89
C GLY A 160 1.75 -17.73 25.98
N ILE A 161 1.57 -16.41 25.98
CA ILE A 161 2.62 -15.43 26.28
C ILE A 161 2.26 -14.72 27.59
N THR A 162 3.21 -14.64 28.49
CA THR A 162 3.13 -13.80 29.68
C THR A 162 4.30 -12.84 29.70
N LEU A 163 4.17 -11.72 30.42
CA LEU A 163 5.23 -10.75 30.57
C LEU A 163 5.82 -10.82 31.97
N GLN A 164 7.13 -10.93 32.06
CA GLN A 164 7.87 -10.64 33.27
C GLN A 164 8.19 -9.15 33.31
N LYS A 165 7.67 -8.45 34.32
CA LYS A 165 7.91 -7.01 34.51
C LYS A 165 8.90 -6.81 35.66
N ASN A 166 9.97 -6.08 35.40
CA ASN A 166 10.89 -5.65 36.45
C ASN A 166 10.34 -4.41 37.15
N SER A 167 10.08 -4.51 38.46
CA SER A 167 9.48 -3.42 39.25
C SER A 167 10.40 -2.21 39.41
N ALA A 168 11.69 -2.34 39.14
CA ALA A 168 12.68 -1.27 39.31
C ALA A 168 12.90 -0.42 38.04
N SER A 169 12.78 -1.03 36.85
CA SER A 169 13.26 -0.48 35.58
C SER A 169 12.18 -0.40 34.48
N ASP A 170 10.94 -0.78 34.78
CA ASP A 170 9.81 -0.87 33.82
C ASP A 170 10.10 -1.76 32.59
N GLU A 171 11.14 -2.59 32.66
CA GLU A 171 11.49 -3.54 31.61
C GLU A 171 10.48 -4.67 31.58
N SER A 172 10.05 -5.04 30.37
CA SER A 172 9.10 -6.13 30.15
C SER A 172 9.70 -7.16 29.20
N TYR A 173 9.78 -8.41 29.65
CA TYR A 173 10.29 -9.53 28.88
C TYR A 173 9.20 -10.56 28.63
N ALA A 174 9.23 -11.21 27.46
CA ALA A 174 8.26 -12.25 27.12
C ALA A 174 8.69 -13.61 27.70
N ILE A 175 7.73 -14.27 28.33
CA ILE A 175 7.75 -15.67 28.72
C ILE A 175 6.80 -16.40 27.78
N ILE A 176 7.32 -17.31 26.96
CA ILE A 176 6.54 -18.08 26.01
C ILE A 176 6.34 -19.48 26.58
N ARG A 177 5.10 -19.93 26.72
CA ARG A 177 4.74 -21.27 27.23
C ARG A 177 5.37 -21.62 28.59
N GLY A 178 5.60 -20.62 29.44
CA GLY A 178 6.21 -20.80 30.77
C GLY A 178 7.74 -20.90 30.76
N MET A 179 8.40 -20.73 29.61
CA MET A 179 9.86 -20.69 29.52
C MET A 179 10.42 -19.33 29.91
N GLU A 180 11.48 -19.34 30.72
CA GLU A 180 12.18 -18.11 31.12
C GLU A 180 12.61 -17.29 29.90
N PRO A 181 12.69 -15.95 30.01
CA PRO A 181 13.05 -15.08 28.88
C PRO A 181 14.39 -15.41 28.22
N ARG A 182 15.33 -16.04 28.95
CA ARG A 182 16.63 -16.49 28.42
C ARG A 182 16.55 -17.57 27.36
N TYR A 183 15.42 -18.29 27.28
CA TYR A 183 15.17 -19.34 26.28
C TYR A 183 14.32 -18.84 25.12
N ASN A 184 14.08 -17.53 25.05
CA ASN A 184 13.31 -16.89 24.01
C ASN A 184 14.23 -15.94 23.24
N ASN A 185 14.12 -15.92 21.91
CA ASN A 185 14.82 -14.93 21.10
C ASN A 185 13.90 -13.77 20.75
N THR A 186 14.49 -12.58 20.61
CA THR A 186 13.84 -11.43 19.97
C THR A 186 14.61 -11.03 18.73
N LEU A 187 13.91 -10.99 17.61
CA LEU A 187 14.40 -10.57 16.32
C LEU A 187 13.75 -9.23 15.95
N VAL A 188 14.47 -8.40 15.19
CA VAL A 188 13.92 -7.23 14.50
C VAL A 188 14.20 -7.41 13.03
N ASN A 189 13.15 -7.51 12.22
CA ASN A 189 13.25 -7.83 10.80
C ASN A 189 14.07 -9.10 10.53
N GLY A 190 13.88 -10.14 11.35
CA GLY A 190 14.63 -11.39 11.26
C GLY A 190 16.07 -11.36 11.78
N ILE A 191 16.57 -10.21 12.26
CA ILE A 191 17.93 -10.07 12.81
C ILE A 191 17.88 -10.09 14.34
N LYS A 192 18.70 -10.93 14.96
CA LYS A 192 18.83 -10.99 16.42
C LYS A 192 19.45 -9.71 16.96
N ILE A 193 18.75 -9.07 17.89
CA ILE A 193 19.22 -7.86 18.56
C ILE A 193 19.91 -8.23 19.88
N ALA A 194 21.04 -7.58 20.15
CA ALA A 194 21.76 -7.75 21.39
C ALA A 194 21.01 -7.05 22.54
N SER A 195 21.05 -7.67 23.71
CA SER A 195 20.57 -7.10 24.95
C SER A 195 21.52 -6.01 25.47
N SER A 196 20.99 -5.14 26.33
CA SER A 196 21.77 -4.14 27.07
C SER A 196 22.36 -4.70 28.37
N ASP A 197 22.01 -5.92 28.77
CA ASP A 197 22.48 -6.57 29.99
C ASP A 197 23.59 -7.58 29.64
N GLU A 198 24.74 -7.45 30.30
CA GLU A 198 25.95 -8.22 30.05
C GLU A 198 25.77 -9.73 30.31
N LYS A 199 24.78 -10.10 31.13
CA LYS A 199 24.55 -11.48 31.59
C LYS A 199 23.39 -12.20 30.94
N SER A 200 22.60 -11.52 30.11
CA SER A 200 21.41 -12.10 29.53
C SER A 200 21.29 -11.75 28.05
N GLY A 201 20.87 -12.70 27.22
CA GLY A 201 20.69 -12.48 25.78
C GLY A 201 19.30 -11.97 25.36
N PHE A 202 18.47 -11.52 26.32
CA PHE A 202 17.10 -11.10 26.09
C PHE A 202 16.94 -9.58 26.18
N ILE A 203 16.00 -9.02 25.40
CA ILE A 203 15.79 -7.57 25.29
C ILE A 203 14.43 -7.17 25.88
N ALA A 204 14.38 -5.99 26.47
CA ALA A 204 13.15 -5.42 26.98
C ALA A 204 12.26 -4.98 25.80
N LEU A 205 11.04 -5.51 25.73
CA LEU A 205 10.11 -5.31 24.61
C LEU A 205 9.36 -3.97 24.66
N ASN A 206 9.43 -3.28 25.81
CA ASN A 206 8.83 -1.96 25.99
C ASN A 206 9.59 -0.85 25.24
N ILE A 207 10.84 -1.08 24.84
CA ILE A 207 11.65 -0.09 24.10
C ILE A 207 11.16 0.12 22.66
N ILE A 208 10.44 -0.85 22.09
CA ILE A 208 9.94 -0.80 20.72
C ILE A 208 8.49 -0.31 20.71
N PRO A 209 8.20 0.90 20.20
CA PRO A 209 6.84 1.40 20.07
C PRO A 209 6.03 0.58 19.07
N SER A 210 4.77 0.29 19.40
CA SER A 210 3.84 -0.42 18.51
C SER A 210 3.61 0.32 17.19
N GLY A 211 3.70 1.65 17.21
CA GLY A 211 3.53 2.51 16.04
C GLY A 211 4.59 2.31 14.95
N LEU A 212 5.77 1.78 15.29
CA LEU A 212 6.84 1.49 14.34
C LEU A 212 6.77 0.07 13.76
N LEU A 213 5.91 -0.78 14.30
CA LEU A 213 5.78 -2.19 13.90
C LEU A 213 4.74 -2.36 12.80
N GLU A 214 5.10 -3.07 11.73
CA GLU A 214 4.21 -3.53 10.67
C GLU A 214 3.46 -4.79 11.10
N ARG A 215 4.16 -5.73 11.74
CA ARG A 215 3.54 -6.85 12.44
C ARG A 215 4.47 -7.39 13.52
N ILE A 216 3.92 -8.19 14.42
CA ILE A 216 4.67 -9.03 15.36
C ILE A 216 4.35 -10.49 15.06
N THR A 217 5.38 -11.30 14.88
CA THR A 217 5.28 -12.74 14.69
C THR A 217 5.86 -13.44 15.92
N VAL A 218 5.16 -14.43 16.45
CA VAL A 218 5.63 -15.22 17.59
C VAL A 218 5.58 -16.69 17.22
N ASP A 219 6.75 -17.23 16.92
CA ASP A 219 6.93 -18.64 16.65
C ASP A 219 7.12 -19.39 17.95
N LYS A 220 6.18 -20.27 18.26
CA LYS A 220 6.18 -21.06 19.50
C LYS A 220 6.78 -22.45 19.31
N SER A 221 7.09 -22.82 18.07
CA SER A 221 7.76 -24.05 17.72
C SER A 221 8.91 -23.73 16.77
N LEU A 222 10.10 -24.20 17.13
CA LEU A 222 11.30 -24.04 16.34
C LEU A 222 11.22 -24.85 15.04
N MET A 223 11.77 -24.26 13.98
CA MET A 223 12.01 -24.92 12.69
C MET A 223 13.52 -25.09 12.45
N PRO A 224 13.96 -26.01 11.58
CA PRO A 224 15.39 -26.29 11.35
C PRO A 224 16.21 -25.13 10.78
N ASP A 225 15.55 -24.13 10.21
CA ASP A 225 16.13 -22.91 9.64
C ASP A 225 16.29 -21.77 10.66
N MET A 226 15.79 -21.96 11.89
CA MET A 226 15.85 -20.97 12.98
C MET A 226 17.03 -21.22 13.92
N GLU A 227 17.39 -20.20 14.70
CA GLU A 227 18.43 -20.30 15.73
C GLU A 227 18.02 -21.29 16.84
N GLY A 228 18.94 -22.19 17.21
CA GLY A 228 18.66 -23.30 18.12
C GLY A 228 18.56 -22.95 19.61
N ASP A 229 18.81 -21.69 20.00
CA ASP A 229 18.78 -21.25 21.39
C ASP A 229 17.41 -20.72 21.86
N ALA A 230 16.43 -20.62 20.95
CA ALA A 230 15.06 -20.18 21.22
C ALA A 230 14.09 -21.31 21.62
N ILE A 231 14.47 -22.14 22.59
CA ILE A 231 13.69 -23.33 23.02
C ILE A 231 12.24 -22.97 23.41
N GLY A 232 12.00 -21.82 24.02
CA GLY A 232 10.66 -21.35 24.37
C GLY A 232 9.91 -20.70 23.21
N GLY A 233 10.65 -20.12 22.26
CA GLY A 233 10.12 -19.53 21.03
C GLY A 233 10.86 -18.27 20.61
N THR A 234 10.46 -17.74 19.46
CA THR A 234 11.06 -16.54 18.87
C THR A 234 9.99 -15.49 18.66
N VAL A 235 10.27 -14.26 19.10
CA VAL A 235 9.47 -13.08 18.80
C VAL A 235 10.18 -12.31 17.70
N ASP A 236 9.59 -12.21 16.52
CA ASP A 236 10.08 -11.35 15.44
C ASP A 236 9.23 -10.07 15.34
N LEU A 237 9.92 -8.94 15.44
CA LEU A 237 9.37 -7.60 15.37
C LEU A 237 9.65 -7.05 13.99
N ILE A 238 8.64 -7.09 13.11
CA ILE A 238 8.78 -6.57 11.75
C ILE A 238 8.42 -5.09 11.75
N MET A 239 9.37 -4.25 11.35
CA MET A 239 9.25 -2.80 11.31
C MET A 239 8.50 -2.35 10.06
N LYS A 240 7.85 -1.18 10.14
CA LYS A 240 7.21 -0.56 8.97
C LYS A 240 8.23 -0.15 7.93
N ASN A 241 7.91 -0.47 6.68
CA ASN A 241 8.61 0.06 5.52
C ASN A 241 8.34 1.55 5.32
N ALA A 242 9.30 2.23 4.69
CA ALA A 242 9.10 3.60 4.24
C ALA A 242 7.95 3.64 3.20
N PRO A 243 7.06 4.63 3.26
CA PRO A 243 5.97 4.75 2.31
C PRO A 243 6.51 5.09 0.90
N ASP A 244 5.89 4.49 -0.13
CA ASP A 244 6.28 4.68 -1.55
C ASP A 244 6.03 6.11 -2.07
N SER A 245 5.22 6.88 -1.34
CA SER A 245 4.91 8.27 -1.64
C SER A 245 5.04 9.11 -0.39
N LEU A 246 5.21 10.43 -0.58
CA LEU A 246 5.24 11.38 0.54
C LEU A 246 3.93 11.26 1.33
N ALA A 247 4.04 10.78 2.56
CA ALA A 247 2.92 10.62 3.47
C ALA A 247 3.21 11.38 4.76
N LEU A 248 2.26 12.22 5.17
CA LEU A 248 2.37 12.91 6.44
C LEU A 248 1.22 12.64 7.37
N LYS A 249 1.57 12.32 8.60
CA LYS A 249 0.65 11.98 9.67
C LYS A 249 0.83 12.98 10.80
N ALA A 250 -0.23 13.71 11.13
CA ALA A 250 -0.29 14.61 12.28
C ALA A 250 -1.32 14.06 13.26
N ASN A 251 -0.94 13.93 14.53
CA ASN A 251 -1.82 13.52 15.62
C ASN A 251 -1.90 14.67 16.63
N ALA A 252 -3.11 15.10 16.97
CA ALA A 252 -3.37 16.07 18.03
C ALA A 252 -4.15 15.37 19.14
N SER A 253 -3.71 15.53 20.39
CA SER A 253 -4.38 14.93 21.54
C SER A 253 -4.51 15.96 22.66
N LEU A 254 -5.69 16.03 23.27
CA LEU A 254 -5.97 16.83 24.45
C LEU A 254 -6.31 15.87 25.59
N GLY A 255 -5.65 16.03 26.74
CA GLY A 255 -5.90 15.20 27.91
C GLY A 255 -6.05 16.06 29.16
N TYR A 256 -7.08 15.80 29.96
CA TYR A 256 -7.22 16.36 31.31
C TYR A 256 -7.31 15.21 32.31
N ASN A 257 -6.64 15.34 33.46
CA ASN A 257 -6.66 14.31 34.49
C ASN A 257 -7.73 14.61 35.53
N GLN A 258 -8.85 13.89 35.46
CA GLN A 258 -9.99 14.13 36.35
C GLN A 258 -9.78 13.69 37.81
N PHE A 259 -8.78 12.83 38.09
CA PHE A 259 -8.55 12.31 39.44
C PHE A 259 -8.22 13.40 40.47
N PHE A 260 -7.68 14.53 40.02
CA PHE A 260 -7.30 15.65 40.89
C PHE A 260 -8.42 16.66 41.14
N PHE A 261 -9.51 16.63 40.37
CA PHE A 261 -10.62 17.57 40.57
C PHE A 261 -11.56 17.14 41.71
N GLN A 262 -11.71 15.83 41.94
CA GLN A 262 -12.65 15.29 42.94
C GLN A 262 -11.96 14.77 44.21
N ARG A 263 -10.63 14.65 44.22
CA ARG A 263 -9.88 14.25 45.41
C ARG A 263 -9.26 15.47 46.07
N GLY A 264 -9.89 15.93 47.16
CA GLY A 264 -9.28 16.89 48.07
C GLY A 264 -7.97 16.31 48.64
N PHE A 265 -6.96 17.17 48.83
CA PHE A 265 -5.73 16.75 49.47
C PHE A 265 -6.00 16.41 50.93
N THR A 266 -5.58 15.24 51.39
CA THR A 266 -5.58 14.92 52.81
C THR A 266 -4.27 15.42 53.42
N TRP A 267 -4.37 16.16 54.51
CA TRP A 267 -3.23 16.62 55.29
C TRP A 267 -3.32 16.06 56.69
N PHE A 268 -2.17 15.62 57.20
CA PHE A 268 -1.99 15.24 58.59
C PHE A 268 -0.79 15.99 59.18
N PRO A 269 -0.84 16.36 60.48
CA PRO A 269 0.25 17.05 61.15
C PRO A 269 1.47 16.14 61.30
N LYS A 270 2.53 16.41 60.52
CA LYS A 270 3.79 15.65 60.60
C LYS A 270 4.55 15.83 61.90
N SER A 271 4.33 16.94 62.62
CA SER A 271 4.96 17.25 63.91
C SER A 271 4.61 16.23 65.00
N GLU A 272 3.54 15.48 64.81
CA GLU A 272 3.06 14.49 65.79
C GLU A 272 3.57 13.08 65.51
N ILE A 273 4.25 12.87 64.37
CA ILE A 273 4.94 11.61 64.09
C ILE A 273 6.19 11.53 64.97
N GLN A 274 6.19 10.57 65.88
CA GLN A 274 7.33 10.29 66.73
C GLN A 274 8.24 9.29 66.01
N ALA A 275 9.43 9.73 65.60
CA ALA A 275 10.42 8.87 64.95
C ALA A 275 11.11 7.90 65.93
N LEU A 276 11.11 8.22 67.23
CA LEU A 276 11.76 7.45 68.28
C LEU A 276 10.73 6.72 69.15
N SER A 277 11.06 5.49 69.56
CA SER A 277 10.17 4.69 70.40
C SER A 277 10.05 5.28 71.82
N PRO A 278 8.96 5.01 72.56
CA PRO A 278 8.79 5.48 73.95
C PRO A 278 9.94 5.09 74.89
N LEU A 279 10.62 3.97 74.62
CA LEU A 279 11.77 3.50 75.39
C LEU A 279 13.04 4.32 75.11
N GLN A 280 13.17 4.88 73.91
CA GLN A 280 14.32 5.71 73.51
C GLN A 280 14.16 7.17 73.97
N ARG A 281 12.92 7.65 74.10
CA ARG A 281 12.62 9.02 74.54
C ARG A 281 12.63 9.19 76.05
N ASN A 282 12.38 8.12 76.80
CA ASN A 282 12.26 8.15 78.26
C ASN A 282 13.44 7.45 78.95
N PRO A 283 13.66 7.68 80.25
CA PRO A 283 14.72 7.02 81.01
C PRO A 283 14.59 5.49 81.01
N ALA A 284 15.73 4.80 81.18
CA ALA A 284 15.78 3.34 81.24
C ALA A 284 14.84 2.80 82.35
N GLY A 285 13.95 1.88 81.97
CA GLY A 285 12.94 1.30 82.87
C GLY A 285 11.53 1.93 82.78
N TYR A 286 11.33 2.94 81.92
CA TYR A 286 10.02 3.51 81.68
C TYR A 286 9.09 2.51 80.96
N ALA A 287 7.97 2.16 81.61
CA ALA A 287 6.91 1.37 80.99
C ALA A 287 6.04 2.27 80.10
N ALA A 288 5.96 1.94 78.81
CA ALA A 288 5.16 2.69 77.85
C ALA A 288 3.68 2.73 78.28
N LYS A 289 3.11 3.92 78.27
CA LYS A 289 1.70 4.17 78.57
C LYS A 289 0.93 4.32 77.25
N PRO A 290 -0.39 4.04 77.23
CA PRO A 290 -1.22 4.26 76.04
C PRO A 290 -1.11 5.68 75.45
N ASN A 291 -0.91 6.71 76.28
CA ASN A 291 -0.73 8.10 75.84
C ASN A 291 0.59 8.36 75.09
N ASP A 292 1.60 7.49 75.20
CA ASP A 292 2.86 7.65 74.46
C ASP A 292 2.72 7.39 72.96
N PHE A 293 1.59 6.76 72.58
CA PHE A 293 1.18 6.47 71.22
C PHE A 293 0.05 7.42 70.82
N SER A 294 0.40 8.67 70.47
CA SER A 294 -0.59 9.61 69.94
C SER A 294 -1.18 9.07 68.64
N ARG A 295 -2.51 9.18 68.48
CA ARG A 295 -3.26 8.85 67.26
C ARG A 295 -3.62 10.08 66.43
N SER A 296 -3.15 11.25 66.85
CA SER A 296 -3.50 12.52 66.26
C SER A 296 -3.01 12.66 64.81
N ASN A 297 -1.99 11.90 64.41
CA ASN A 297 -1.57 11.73 63.02
C ASN A 297 -2.55 10.92 62.14
N LEU A 298 -3.56 10.28 62.74
CA LEU A 298 -4.65 9.59 62.04
C LEU A 298 -5.87 10.51 61.82
N ASP A 299 -5.85 11.72 62.39
CA ASP A 299 -6.87 12.73 62.14
C ASP A 299 -6.50 13.51 60.87
N PHE A 300 -7.19 13.21 59.78
CA PHE A 300 -6.94 13.81 58.48
C PHE A 300 -7.82 15.04 58.30
N SER A 301 -7.19 16.18 58.00
CA SER A 301 -7.89 17.39 57.55
C SER A 301 -7.91 17.48 56.03
N PHE A 302 -8.92 18.14 55.48
CA PHE A 302 -9.10 18.36 54.05
C PHE A 302 -8.85 19.83 53.70
N PRO A 303 -7.59 20.31 53.62
CA PRO A 303 -7.32 21.65 53.16
C PRO A 303 -7.69 21.81 51.68
N ALA A 304 -8.29 22.96 51.34
CA ALA A 304 -8.68 23.31 49.97
C ALA A 304 -7.49 23.49 48.99
N SER A 305 -6.25 23.53 49.51
CA SER A 305 -5.04 23.71 48.70
C SER A 305 -3.87 22.92 49.30
N PRO A 306 -3.00 22.32 48.47
CA PRO A 306 -1.84 21.58 48.97
C PRO A 306 -0.90 22.51 49.75
N PRO A 307 -0.23 22.03 50.82
CA PRO A 307 0.67 22.83 51.66
C PRO A 307 1.97 23.26 50.95
N PHE A 308 2.19 22.84 49.70
CA PHE A 308 3.33 23.26 48.91
C PHE A 308 3.02 24.59 48.21
N ARG A 309 3.82 25.60 48.58
CA ARG A 309 3.95 26.95 48.00
C ARG A 309 3.35 27.06 46.59
N LYS A 310 2.34 27.94 46.43
CA LYS A 310 1.73 28.41 45.17
C LYS A 310 2.65 28.18 43.96
N ARG A 311 2.50 27.05 43.27
CA ARG A 311 2.82 26.95 41.84
C ARG A 311 1.49 26.98 41.11
N SER A 312 1.43 27.87 40.14
CA SER A 312 0.27 28.26 39.32
C SER A 312 -0.74 27.13 39.05
N PRO A 313 -2.06 27.38 39.03
CA PRO A 313 -3.08 26.37 38.76
C PRO A 313 -3.06 25.82 37.31
N ASN A 314 -2.16 26.29 36.45
CA ASN A 314 -2.14 25.93 35.04
C ASN A 314 -1.06 24.86 34.76
N ASN A 315 -1.27 23.63 35.23
CA ASN A 315 -0.55 22.47 34.69
C ASN A 315 -1.25 21.97 33.43
N VAL A 316 -1.21 22.78 32.38
CA VAL A 316 -1.37 22.32 31.00
C VAL A 316 0.04 21.98 30.52
N LEU A 317 0.37 20.68 30.48
CA LEU A 317 1.57 20.22 29.80
C LEU A 317 1.30 20.27 28.30
N LEU A 318 1.69 21.38 27.68
CA LEU A 318 1.64 21.58 26.24
C LEU A 318 2.98 21.09 25.66
N SER A 319 3.01 19.89 25.08
CA SER A 319 4.13 19.46 24.23
C SER A 319 3.79 19.72 22.78
N LEU A 320 4.56 20.59 22.13
CA LEU A 320 4.44 20.96 20.72
C LEU A 320 5.71 20.48 20.02
N GLN A 321 5.59 19.46 19.18
CA GLN A 321 6.65 19.06 18.26
C GLN A 321 6.02 19.05 16.86
N LEU A 322 6.48 19.96 16.01
CA LEU A 322 5.89 20.30 14.71
C LEU A 322 6.77 19.72 13.60
N ASP A 323 6.19 18.94 12.69
CA ASP A 323 6.75 18.68 11.35
C ASP A 323 5.59 18.36 10.37
N PHE A 324 5.59 18.99 9.18
CA PHE A 324 4.47 19.13 8.21
C PHE A 324 4.89 18.78 6.76
N PRO A 325 3.99 18.50 5.75
CA PRO A 325 2.54 18.23 5.77
C PRO A 325 1.95 17.08 4.85
N VAL A 326 0.64 16.78 5.05
CA VAL A 326 -0.48 16.15 4.24
C VAL A 326 -0.61 14.63 3.89
N CYS A 327 -1.61 13.89 4.43
CA CYS A 327 -2.89 13.48 3.78
C CYS A 327 -3.88 12.78 4.76
N TYR A 328 -5.19 13.06 4.65
CA TYR A 328 -6.23 12.93 5.68
C TYR A 328 -6.88 11.53 5.85
N GLN A 329 -7.10 11.08 7.10
CA GLN A 329 -8.28 10.30 7.49
C GLN A 329 -8.57 10.47 9.00
N PHE A 330 -9.72 11.05 9.34
CA PHE A 330 -10.18 11.30 10.71
C PHE A 330 -10.85 10.05 11.30
N SER A 331 -10.50 9.68 12.53
CA SER A 331 -11.31 8.80 13.37
C SER A 331 -11.32 9.35 14.79
N VAL A 332 -12.50 9.69 15.30
CA VAL A 332 -12.73 10.25 16.64
C VAL A 332 -13.22 9.11 17.53
N LEU A 333 -12.51 8.84 18.62
CA LEU A 333 -12.97 8.01 19.73
C LEU A 333 -13.15 8.94 20.93
N LEU A 334 -14.40 9.07 21.37
CA LEU A 334 -14.84 9.87 22.52
C LEU A 334 -14.33 9.28 23.84
#